data_AF-A0A6A3AE26-F1
#
_entry.id   AF-A0A6A3AE26-F1
#
_cell.length_a   1.000
_cell.length_b   1.000
_cell.length_c   1.000
_cell.angle_alpha   90.00
_cell.angle_beta   90.00
_cell.angle_gamma   90.00
#
_symmetry.space_group_name_H-M   'P 1'
#
loop_
_entity.id
_entity.type
_entity.pdbx_description
1 polymer ?
#
loop_
_entity_poly.entity_id
_entity_poly.type
_entity_poly.pdbx_seq_one_letter_code
_entity_poly.pdbx_strand_id
1 'polypeptide(L)' 'MLAAMFSGRHTLCHDSEKGYIFVDRDGKLFRHILNWLRDGIVPTLTDAEYSELMREAEYYQLLGLIEGISSS' A
#
# COMPACT_ATOMS: atom_id res chain seq x y z
N MET A 1 -8.32 -3.33 0.64
CA MET A 1 -8.79 -1.95 0.42
C MET A 1 -8.29 -1.38 -0.91
N LEU A 2 -6.99 -1.39 -1.20
CA LEU A 2 -6.46 -0.77 -2.43
C LEU A 2 -7.11 -1.34 -3.70
N ALA A 3 -7.21 -2.67 -3.81
CA ALA A 3 -7.92 -3.32 -4.92
C ALA A 3 -9.41 -2.89 -5.01
N ALA A 4 -10.06 -2.59 -3.88
CA ALA A 4 -11.44 -2.13 -3.88
C ALA A 4 -11.57 -0.71 -4.42
N MET A 5 -10.66 0.20 -4.05
CA MET A 5 -10.58 1.56 -4.59
C MET A 5 -10.56 1.52 -6.13
N PHE A 6 -9.70 0.68 -6.71
CA PHE A 6 -9.52 0.58 -8.15
C PHE A 6 -10.41 -0.47 -8.84
N SER A 7 -11.41 -1.03 -8.15
CA SER A 7 -12.27 -2.08 -8.72
C SER A 7 -13.37 -1.58 -9.66
N GLY A 8 -13.48 -0.26 -9.87
CA GLY A 8 -14.58 0.37 -10.62
C GLY A 8 -15.94 0.36 -9.89
N ARG A 9 -16.01 -0.25 -8.70
CA ARG A 9 -17.23 -0.34 -7.87
C ARG A 9 -17.41 0.82 -6.89
N HIS A 10 -16.40 1.68 -6.76
CA HIS A 10 -16.41 2.82 -5.84
C HIS A 10 -16.12 4.09 -6.64
N THR A 11 -16.89 5.15 -6.38
CA THR A 11 -16.59 6.47 -6.93
C THR A 11 -15.37 7.03 -6.21
N LEU A 12 -14.24 7.10 -6.90
CA LEU A 12 -13.06 7.79 -6.41
C LEU A 12 -13.08 9.25 -6.87
N CYS A 13 -12.86 10.17 -5.94
CA CYS A 13 -12.52 11.55 -6.28
C CYS A 13 -11.16 11.53 -6.99
N HIS A 14 -11.17 11.81 -8.28
CA HIS A 14 -9.98 11.94 -9.11
C HIS A 14 -9.93 13.34 -9.71
N ASP A 15 -8.72 13.79 -9.98
CA ASP A 15 -8.49 15.05 -10.69
C ASP A 15 -9.07 14.94 -12.12
N SER A 16 -9.99 15.84 -12.47
CA SER A 16 -10.73 15.77 -13.74
C SER A 16 -9.88 16.08 -14.98
N GLU A 17 -8.71 16.71 -14.80
CA GLU A 17 -7.83 17.07 -15.92
C GLU A 17 -6.73 16.03 -16.14
N LYS A 18 -6.17 15.48 -15.06
CA LYS A 18 -4.98 14.61 -15.11
C LYS A 18 -5.25 13.16 -14.72
N GLY A 19 -6.41 12.88 -14.12
CA GLY A 19 -6.83 11.52 -13.76
C GLY A 19 -6.11 10.91 -12.54
N TYR A 20 -5.38 11.71 -11.78
CA TYR A 20 -4.73 11.23 -10.55
C TYR A 20 -5.74 11.05 -9.43
N ILE A 21 -5.51 10.04 -8.61
CA ILE A 21 -6.25 9.80 -7.36
C ILE A 21 -5.37 10.22 -6.21
N PHE A 22 -5.92 11.04 -5.32
CA PHE A 22 -5.25 11.43 -4.09
C PHE A 22 -5.50 10.38 -3.01
N VAL A 23 -4.42 9.97 -2.35
CA VAL A 23 -4.46 9.06 -1.20
C VAL A 23 -3.78 9.78 -0.05
N ASP A 24 -4.52 10.06 1.02
CA ASP A 24 -4.05 10.80 2.20
C ASP A 24 -3.23 9.89 3.13
N ARG A 25 -2.09 9.39 2.63
CA ARG A 25 -1.20 8.44 3.31
C ARG A 25 0.27 8.77 3.02
N ASP A 26 1.18 8.07 3.70
CA ASP A 26 2.60 8.29 3.54
C ASP A 26 3.11 7.82 2.16
N GLY A 27 3.48 8.78 1.31
CA GLY A 27 3.97 8.51 -0.04
C GLY A 27 5.35 7.84 -0.10
N LYS A 28 6.18 7.95 0.95
CA LYS A 28 7.48 7.25 1.02
C LYS A 28 7.26 5.77 1.29
N LEU A 29 6.45 5.44 2.30
CA LEU A 29 6.10 4.04 2.61
C LEU A 29 5.30 3.40 1.48
N PHE A 30 4.47 4.17 0.78
CA PHE A 30 3.72 3.69 -0.38
C PHE A 30 4.61 3.13 -1.50
N ARG A 31 5.89 3.54 -1.59
CA ARG A 31 6.86 2.92 -2.51
C ARG A 31 7.00 1.43 -2.23
N HIS A 32 7.09 1.03 -0.97
CA HIS A 32 7.23 -0.37 -0.58
C HIS A 32 5.96 -1.16 -0.87
N ILE A 33 4.79 -0.56 -0.60
CA ILE A 33 3.49 -1.11 -0.98
C ILE A 33 3.43 -1.41 -2.49
N LEU A 34 3.81 -0.45 -3.33
CA LEU A 34 3.80 -0.62 -4.79
C LEU A 34 4.80 -1.67 -5.27
N ASN A 35 6.00 -1.73 -4.67
CA ASN A 35 6.99 -2.72 -5.06
C ASN A 35 6.51 -4.13 -4.73
N TRP A 36 6.01 -4.35 -3.51
CA TRP A 36 5.44 -5.64 -3.12
C TRP A 36 4.27 -6.05 -4.02
N LEU A 37 3.41 -5.13 -4.44
CA LEU A 37 2.33 -5.43 -5.39
C LEU A 37 2.81 -5.85 -6.78
N ARG A 38 4.05 -5.49 -7.18
CA ARG A 38 4.62 -5.82 -8.50
C ARG A 38 5.30 -7.18 -8.52
N ASP A 39 6.07 -7.49 -7.49
CA ASP A 39 6.94 -8.67 -7.47
C ASP A 39 6.68 -9.63 -6.30
N GLY A 40 5.86 -9.24 -5.32
CA GLY A 40 5.54 -10.05 -4.14
C GLY A 40 6.63 -10.12 -3.08
N ILE A 41 7.72 -9.34 -3.23
CA ILE A 41 8.90 -9.43 -2.36
C ILE A 41 8.74 -8.49 -1.16
N VAL A 42 8.95 -9.03 0.05
CA VAL A 42 9.01 -8.23 1.28
C VAL A 42 10.32 -7.43 1.27
N PRO A 43 10.28 -6.10 1.42
CA PRO A 43 11.50 -5.28 1.39
C PRO A 43 12.34 -5.51 2.64
N THR A 44 13.66 -5.47 2.51
CA THR A 44 14.57 -5.46 3.66
C THR A 44 14.64 -4.05 4.25
N LEU A 45 14.14 -3.87 5.47
CA LEU A 45 14.05 -2.59 6.16
C LEU A 45 14.54 -2.70 7.62
N THR A 46 14.64 -1.57 8.31
CA THR A 46 14.85 -1.54 9.76
C THR A 46 13.56 -1.90 10.53
N ASP A 47 13.67 -2.34 11.78
CA ASP A 47 12.50 -2.66 12.64
C ASP A 47 11.52 -1.49 12.78
N ALA A 48 12.05 -0.26 12.83
CA ALA A 48 11.25 0.96 12.89
C ALA A 48 10.43 1.14 11.60
N GLU A 49 11.06 1.00 10.44
CA GLU A 49 10.40 1.12 9.13
C GLU A 49 9.40 -0.02 8.90
N TYR A 50 9.67 -1.25 9.38
CA TYR A 50 8.70 -2.33 9.34
C TYR A 50 7.45 -2.01 10.16
N SER A 51 7.62 -1.41 11.34
CA SER A 51 6.49 -0.99 12.18
C SER A 51 5.61 0.05 11.47
N GLU A 52 6.21 0.95 10.70
CA GLU A 52 5.47 1.93 9.90
C GLU A 52 4.83 1.29 8.66
N LEU A 53 5.56 0.44 7.94
CA LEU A 53 5.06 -0.28 6.78
C LEU A 53 3.90 -1.20 7.15
N MET A 54 3.93 -1.82 8.33
CA MET A 54 2.83 -2.65 8.85
C MET A 54 1.52 -1.86 8.90
N ARG A 55 1.54 -0.61 9.38
CA ARG A 55 0.34 0.25 9.45
C ARG A 55 -0.20 0.57 8.06
N GLU A 56 0.67 0.79 7.07
CA GLU A 56 0.24 0.98 5.68
C GLU A 56 -0.33 -0.31 5.10
N ALA A 57 0.30 -1.46 5.33
CA ALA A 57 -0.17 -2.76 4.85
C ALA A 57 -1.56 -3.09 5.43
N GLU A 58 -1.79 -2.81 6.72
CA GLU A 58 -3.09 -2.91 7.37
C GLU A 58 -4.14 -1.98 6.74
N TYR A 59 -3.78 -0.71 6.55
CA TYR A 59 -4.67 0.28 5.90
C TYR A 59 -5.11 -0.21 4.52
N TYR A 60 -4.15 -0.63 3.66
CA TYR A 60 -4.46 -1.14 2.33
C TYR A 60 -5.07 -2.55 2.32
N GLN A 61 -5.11 -3.22 3.47
CA GLN A 61 -5.55 -4.60 3.72
C GLN A 61 -4.79 -5.62 2.87
N LEU A 62 -3.46 -5.57 2.93
CA LEU A 62 -2.56 -6.45 2.18
C LEU A 62 -2.08 -7.59 3.09
N LEU A 63 -2.95 -8.59 3.31
CA LEU A 63 -2.70 -9.69 4.24
C LEU A 63 -1.40 -10.44 3.96
N GLY A 64 -1.09 -10.70 2.68
CA GLY A 64 0.16 -11.38 2.31
C GLY A 64 1.43 -10.59 2.66
N LEU A 65 1.37 -9.25 2.65
CA LEU A 65 2.48 -8.40 3.09
C LEU A 65 2.59 -8.40 4.62
N ILE A 66 1.46 -8.33 5.32
CA ILE A 66 1.41 -8.39 6.78
C ILE A 66 2.05 -9.70 7.28
N GLU A 67 1.62 -10.84 6.72
CA GLU A 67 2.17 -12.16 7.05
C GLU A 67 3.66 -12.25 6.71
N GLY A 68 4.07 -11.71 5.56
CA GLY A 68 5.47 -11.68 5.14
C GLY A 68 6.37 -10.90 6.09
N ILE A 69 5.91 -9.74 6.57
CA ILE A 69 6.65 -8.92 7.55
C ILE A 69 6.70 -9.62 8.92
N SER A 70 5.60 -10.22 9.39
CA SER A 70 5.56 -10.91 10.68
C SER A 70 6.37 -12.21 10.73
N SER A 71 6.68 -12.80 9.57
CA SER A 71 7.45 -14.04 9.46
C SER A 71 8.94 -13.82 9.18
N SER A 72 9.35 -12.57 8.95
CA SER A 72 10.74 -12.17 8.67
C SER A 72 11.46 -11.77 9.97
#